data_AF-A0A920V415-F1
#
_entry.id   AF-A0A920V415-F1
#
_cell.length_a   1.000
_cell.length_b   1.000
_cell.length_c   1.000
_cell.angle_alpha   90.00
_cell.angle_beta   90.00
_cell.angle_gamma   90.00
#
_symmetry.space_group_name_H-M   'P 1'
#
loop_
_entity.id
_entity.type
_entity.pdbx_description
1 polymer ?
#
loop_
_entity_poly.entity_id
_entity_poly.type
_entity_poly.pdbx_seq_one_letter_code
_entity_poly.pdbx_strand_id
1 'polypeptide(L)'
;MIDDILGRGGRVLITASRLPGRLDRCDRKLVNRCRGGVVVSVRRPAPASRLQLLEHFASRHQVPLPVDAAQVLARRITGSPRDLLSALGQLENPFPGSTEG
;
A
#
# COMPACT_ATOMS: atom_id res chain seq x y z
N MET A 1 8.00 20.75 16.55
CA MET A 1 8.28 19.32 16.28
C MET A 1 8.79 19.09 14.87
N ILE A 2 8.01 19.31 13.79
CA ILE A 2 8.52 19.14 12.40
C ILE A 2 9.70 20.08 12.14
N ASP A 3 9.58 21.34 12.57
CA ASP A 3 10.64 22.34 12.58
C ASP A 3 11.94 21.86 13.19
N ASP A 4 11.88 21.32 14.40
CA ASP A 4 13.03 20.87 15.15
C ASP A 4 13.75 19.71 14.45
N ILE A 5 12.99 18.78 13.85
CA ILE A 5 13.54 17.66 13.10
C ILE A 5 14.27 18.17 11.86
N LEU A 6 13.64 19.07 11.09
CA LEU A 6 14.24 19.65 9.89
C LEU A 6 15.48 20.51 10.23
N GLY A 7 15.41 21.30 11.30
CA GLY A 7 16.50 22.15 11.77
C GLY A 7 17.73 21.38 12.25
N ARG A 8 17.56 20.13 12.67
CA ARG A 8 18.65 19.20 13.02
C ARG A 8 19.16 18.39 11.83
N GLY A 9 18.72 18.67 10.60
CA GLY A 9 19.07 17.92 9.40
C GLY A 9 18.33 16.59 9.23
N GLY A 10 17.30 16.34 10.06
CA GLY A 10 16.43 15.18 9.93
C GLY A 10 15.51 15.27 8.72
N ARG A 11 15.00 14.12 8.27
CA ARG A 11 14.04 14.02 7.16
C ARG A 11 12.68 13.61 7.68
N VAL A 12 11.62 14.18 7.11
CA VAL A 12 10.24 13.90 7.49
C VAL A 12 9.48 13.35 6.29
N LEU A 13 8.88 12.17 6.44
CA LEU A 13 7.94 11.58 5.49
C LEU A 13 6.53 11.65 6.08
N ILE A 14 5.59 12.20 5.32
CA ILE A 14 4.18 12.31 5.74
C ILE A 14 3.32 11.60 4.71
N THR A 15 2.43 10.73 5.17
CA THR A 15 1.40 10.10 4.35
C THR A 15 0.04 10.67 4.70
N ALA A 16 -0.78 10.96 3.70
CA ALA A 16 -2.15 11.42 3.90
C ALA A 16 -3.07 10.85 2.83
N SER A 17 -4.35 10.67 3.17
CA SER A 17 -5.39 10.21 2.22
C SER A 17 -5.79 11.28 1.20
N ARG A 18 -5.41 12.54 1.45
CA ARG A 18 -5.73 13.70 0.62
C ARG A 18 -4.52 14.61 0.48
N LEU A 19 -4.52 15.44 -0.56
CA LEU A 19 -3.48 16.45 -0.77
C LEU A 19 -3.44 17.44 0.40
N PRO A 20 -2.28 18.02 0.73
CA PRO A 20 -2.14 18.93 1.87
C PRO A 20 -3.17 20.07 1.91
N GLY A 21 -3.53 20.63 0.76
CA GLY A 21 -4.53 21.70 0.68
C GLY A 21 -5.99 21.27 0.89
N ARG A 22 -6.26 19.96 0.99
CA ARG A 22 -7.58 19.36 1.22
C ARG A 22 -7.66 18.60 2.56
N LEU A 23 -6.70 18.84 3.45
CA LEU A 23 -6.73 18.27 4.80
C LEU A 23 -7.59 19.15 5.70
N ASP A 24 -8.86 18.79 5.84
CA ASP A 24 -9.75 19.48 6.78
C ASP A 24 -9.20 19.30 8.20
N ARG A 25 -9.29 20.37 9.01
CA ARG A 25 -8.81 20.40 10.40
C ARG A 25 -7.27 20.34 10.59
N CYS A 26 -6.47 20.47 9.52
CA CYS A 26 -5.03 20.70 9.66
C CYS A 26 -4.70 22.19 9.81
N ASP A 27 -3.76 22.53 10.70
CA ASP A 27 -3.25 23.90 10.83
C ASP A 27 -2.57 24.34 9.52
N ARG A 28 -2.81 25.59 9.13
CA ARG A 28 -2.23 26.26 7.96
C ARG A 28 -0.69 26.19 7.95
N LYS A 29 -0.04 26.17 9.13
CA LYS A 29 1.41 25.98 9.24
C LYS A 29 1.86 24.64 8.65
N LEU A 30 1.17 23.55 8.99
CA LEU A 30 1.50 22.21 8.49
C LEU A 30 1.28 22.11 6.97
N VAL A 31 0.16 22.66 6.49
CA VAL A 31 -0.15 22.69 5.04
C VAL A 31 0.95 23.41 4.26
N ASN A 32 1.41 24.55 4.76
CA ASN A 32 2.51 25.30 4.14
C ASN A 32 3.83 24.52 4.15
N ARG A 33 4.14 23.76 5.20
CA ARG A 33 5.33 22.89 5.22
C ARG A 33 5.28 21.78 4.20
N CYS A 34 4.14 21.12 4.08
CA CYS A 34 3.97 20.09 3.05
C CYS A 34 4.12 20.69 1.63
N ARG A 35 3.63 21.91 1.40
CA ARG A 35 3.77 22.62 0.11
C ARG A 35 5.21 23.03 -0.20
N GLY A 36 6.01 23.34 0.82
CA GLY A 36 7.43 23.67 0.66
C GLY A 36 8.33 22.44 0.42
N GLY A 37 7.78 21.23 0.55
CA GLY A 37 8.48 19.97 0.30
C GLY A 37 8.06 19.29 -1.01
N VAL A 38 8.42 18.02 -1.16
CA VAL A 38 8.02 17.18 -2.29
C VAL A 38 6.69 16.49 -1.99
N VAL A 39 5.68 16.73 -2.83
CA VAL A 39 4.36 16.11 -2.72
C VAL A 39 4.14 15.15 -3.89
N VAL A 40 4.01 13.85 -3.60
CA VAL A 40 3.75 12.82 -4.60
C VAL A 40 2.44 12.10 -4.28
N SER A 41 1.63 11.86 -5.31
CA SER A 41 0.41 11.06 -5.19
C SER A 41 0.71 9.58 -5.44
N VAL A 42 0.33 8.73 -4.49
CA VAL A 42 0.38 7.27 -4.69
C VAL A 42 -0.90 6.84 -5.42
N ARG A 43 -0.73 6.34 -6.65
CA ARG A 43 -1.85 5.85 -7.47
C ARG A 43 -2.02 4.35 -7.31
N ARG A 44 -3.21 3.84 -7.70
CA ARG A 44 -3.44 2.40 -7.77
C ARG A 44 -2.47 1.76 -8.77
N PRO A 45 -1.92 0.57 -8.46
CA PRO A 45 -1.00 -0.13 -9.35
C PRO A 45 -1.68 -0.55 -10.66
N ALA A 46 -0.97 -0.38 -11.76
CA ALA A 46 -1.36 -0.88 -13.08
C ALA A 46 -1.30 -2.43 -13.11
N PRO A 47 -1.90 -3.11 -14.10
CA PRO A 47 -1.93 -4.58 -14.16
C PRO A 47 -0.53 -5.23 -14.03
N ALA A 48 0.48 -4.69 -14.72
CA ALA A 48 1.85 -5.17 -14.62
C ALA A 48 2.43 -5.03 -13.20
N SER A 49 2.23 -3.88 -12.56
CA SER A 49 2.66 -3.67 -11.17
C SER A 49 1.91 -4.56 -10.17
N ARG A 50 0.64 -4.91 -10.45
CA ARG A 50 -0.12 -5.84 -9.60
C ARG A 50 0.43 -7.27 -9.69
N LEU A 51 0.87 -7.70 -10.87
CA LEU A 51 1.54 -8.98 -11.04
C LEU A 51 2.84 -9.02 -10.23
N GLN A 52 3.68 -7.99 -10.35
CA GLN A 52 4.92 -7.87 -9.56
C GLN A 52 4.66 -7.84 -8.05
N LEU A 53 3.60 -7.17 -7.61
CA LEU A 53 3.19 -7.17 -6.20
C LEU A 53 2.74 -8.56 -5.75
N LEU A 54 1.95 -9.28 -6.55
CA LEU A 54 1.52 -10.65 -6.24
C LEU A 54 2.70 -11.60 -6.13
N GLU A 55 3.64 -11.54 -7.05
CA GLU A 55 4.89 -12.34 -7.01
C GLU A 55 5.72 -12.01 -5.76
N HIS A 56 5.87 -10.72 -5.46
CA HIS A 56 6.56 -10.26 -4.25
C HIS A 56 5.89 -10.77 -2.96
N PHE A 57 4.56 -10.66 -2.88
CA PHE A 57 3.81 -11.13 -1.72
C PHE A 57 3.85 -12.67 -1.59
N ALA A 58 3.64 -13.40 -2.69
CA ALA A 58 3.72 -14.86 -2.72
C ALA A 58 5.09 -15.35 -2.24
N SER A 59 6.18 -14.73 -2.74
CA SER A 59 7.54 -15.05 -2.29
C SER A 59 7.74 -14.74 -0.81
N ARG A 60 7.28 -13.58 -0.32
CA ARG A 60 7.42 -13.17 1.08
C ARG A 60 6.63 -14.05 2.04
N HIS A 61 5.47 -14.53 1.63
CA HIS A 61 4.57 -15.37 2.42
C HIS A 61 4.74 -16.87 2.14
N GLN A 62 5.71 -17.25 1.30
CA GLN A 62 5.98 -18.64 0.91
C GLN A 62 4.75 -19.37 0.35
N VAL A 63 3.83 -18.63 -0.27
CA VAL A 63 2.64 -19.19 -0.92
C VAL A 63 3.01 -19.65 -2.32
N PRO A 64 2.82 -20.94 -2.67
CA PRO A 64 3.05 -21.41 -4.03
C PRO A 64 1.98 -20.81 -4.94
N LEU A 65 2.37 -19.78 -5.69
CA LEU A 65 1.48 -19.10 -6.64
C LEU A 65 1.96 -19.38 -8.08
N PRO A 66 1.26 -20.26 -8.83
CA PRO A 66 1.56 -20.48 -10.23
C PRO A 66 1.44 -19.20 -11.06
N VAL A 67 2.30 -19.05 -12.07
CA VAL A 67 2.35 -17.85 -12.93
C VAL A 67 0.99 -17.54 -13.55
N ASP A 68 0.28 -18.55 -14.05
CA ASP A 68 -1.03 -18.36 -14.69
C ASP A 68 -2.07 -17.86 -13.68
N ALA A 69 -2.06 -18.37 -12.45
CA ALA A 69 -2.92 -17.89 -11.37
C ALA A 69 -2.58 -16.44 -11.00
N ALA A 70 -1.29 -16.09 -10.89
CA ALA A 70 -0.84 -14.72 -10.64
C ALA A 70 -1.31 -13.75 -11.73
N GLN A 71 -1.22 -14.15 -13.00
CA GLN A 71 -1.71 -13.34 -14.12
C GLN A 71 -3.23 -13.13 -14.08
N VAL A 72 -4.00 -14.17 -13.74
CA VAL A 72 -5.45 -14.07 -13.58
C VAL A 72 -5.81 -13.11 -12.44
N LEU A 73 -5.18 -13.26 -11.27
CA LEU A 73 -5.39 -12.39 -10.12
C LEU A 73 -5.02 -10.93 -10.43
N ALA A 74 -3.88 -10.70 -11.09
CA ALA A 74 -3.44 -9.35 -11.48
C ALA A 74 -4.42 -8.66 -12.44
N ARG A 75 -5.08 -9.42 -13.33
CA ARG A 75 -6.10 -8.90 -14.24
C ARG A 75 -7.44 -8.63 -13.53
N ARG A 76 -7.89 -9.54 -12.66
CA ARG A 76 -9.21 -9.47 -12.02
C ARG A 76 -9.26 -8.54 -10.81
N ILE A 77 -8.21 -8.51 -9.99
CA ILE A 77 -8.17 -7.66 -8.78
C ILE A 77 -7.66 -6.27 -9.18
N THR A 78 -8.56 -5.29 -9.18
CA THR A 78 -8.26 -3.89 -9.56
C THR A 78 -8.23 -2.92 -8.36
N GLY A 79 -8.28 -3.49 -7.16
CA GLY A 79 -8.27 -2.78 -5.89
C GLY A 79 -6.89 -2.30 -5.45
N SER A 80 -6.73 -2.18 -4.15
CA SER A 80 -5.49 -1.84 -3.46
C SER A 80 -4.54 -3.04 -3.36
N PRO A 81 -3.24 -2.81 -3.07
CA PRO A 81 -2.31 -3.89 -2.74
C PRO A 81 -2.78 -4.79 -1.59
N ARG A 82 -3.61 -4.27 -0.67
CA ARG A 82 -4.22 -5.07 0.42
C ARG A 82 -5.20 -6.11 -0.12
N ASP A 83 -5.92 -5.81 -1.19
CA ASP A 83 -6.86 -6.75 -1.80
C ASP A 83 -6.10 -7.91 -2.47
N LEU A 84 -4.94 -7.63 -3.06
CA LEU A 84 -4.03 -8.65 -3.59
C LEU A 84 -3.50 -9.57 -2.47
N LEU A 85 -3.06 -8.99 -1.36
CA LEU A 85 -2.63 -9.75 -0.17
C LEU A 85 -3.76 -10.60 0.42
N SER A 86 -4.98 -10.06 0.46
CA SER A 86 -6.14 -10.78 0.99
C SER A 86 -6.47 -11.99 0.11
N ALA A 87 -6.47 -11.81 -1.21
CA ALA A 87 -6.68 -12.91 -2.15
C ALA A 87 -5.58 -13.99 -2.05
N LEU A 88 -4.33 -13.58 -1.86
CA LEU A 88 -3.22 -14.50 -1.62
C LEU A 88 -3.41 -15.29 -0.32
N GLY A 89 -3.84 -14.64 0.77
CA GLY A 89 -4.10 -15.31 2.05
C GLY A 89 -5.21 -16.35 1.99
N GLN A 90 -6.19 -16.21 1.09
CA GLN A 90 -7.21 -17.25 0.86
C GLN A 90 -6.63 -18.50 0.17
N LEU A 91 -5.50 -18.38 -0.54
CA LEU A 91 -4.81 -19.51 -1.15
C LEU A 91 -3.90 -20.23 -0.15
N GLU A 92 -3.39 -19.51 0.85
CA GLU A 92 -2.58 -20.06 1.94
C GLU A 92 -3.41 -20.95 2.86
N ASN A 93 -4.65 -20.55 3.16
CA ASN A 93 -5.58 -21.35 3.94
C ASN A 93 -6.89 -21.59 3.19
N PRO A 94 -6.97 -22.63 2.34
CA PRO A 94 -8.17 -22.92 1.55
C PRO A 94 -9.39 -23.35 2.37
N PHE A 95 -9.25 -23.58 3.70
CA PHE A 95 -10.35 -24.00 4.58
C PHE A 95 -10.27 -23.37 5.99
N PRO A 96 -10.89 -22.20 6.24
CA PRO A 96 -11.14 -21.72 7.59
C PRO A 96 -12.38 -22.42 8.18
N GLY A 97 -12.29 -23.72 8.54
CA GLY A 97 -13.48 -24.39 9.10
C GLY A 97 -13.48 -25.91 9.21
N SER A 98 -12.40 -26.53 9.69
CA SER A 98 -12.46 -27.94 10.14
C SER A 98 -11.65 -28.11 11.41
N THR A 99 -12.18 -27.55 12.50
CA THR A 99 -11.86 -28.01 13.86
C THR A 99 -13.19 -28.13 14.57
N GLU A 100 -13.86 -29.26 14.35
CA GLU A 100 -14.81 -29.80 15.31
C GLU A 100 -14.02 -30.67 16.31
N GLY A 101 -14.33 -30.49 17.59
CA GLY A 101 -13.77 -31.19 18.75
C GLY A 101 -14.31 -30.58 20.02
#